data_AF-A0A1B2QZ61-F1
#
_entry.id   AF-A0A1B2QZ61-F1
#
_cell.length_a   1.000
_cell.length_b   1.000
_cell.length_c   1.000
_cell.angle_alpha   90.00
_cell.angle_beta   90.00
_cell.angle_gamma   90.00
#
_symmetry.space_group_name_H-M   'P 1'
#
loop_
_entity.id
_entity.type
_entity.pdbx_description
1 polymer ?
#
loop_
_entity_poly.entity_id
_entity_poly.type
_entity_poly.pdbx_seq_one_letter_code
_entity_poly.pdbx_strand_id
1 'polypeptide(L)'
;MPLRKSLLGVASSLVELGRTRFELLALEASAEKGRLLKLLGCSFAALLFLTLAVLVFSIWVAVYFWPTDERYIALGVLAAVYAVLGVILLYIVRRTLTQGPAPFAATLEELARDAQLLERLRIKAQEEEEAERRAEAERHAHAVRRRESAP
;
A
#
# COMPACT_ATOMS: atom_id res chain seq x y z
N MET A 1 34.31 -22.92 -11.17
CA MET A 1 33.91 -21.50 -11.01
C MET A 1 32.85 -20.92 -11.98
N PRO A 2 32.09 -21.67 -12.82
CA PRO A 2 31.09 -21.02 -13.71
C PRO A 2 29.71 -20.79 -13.06
N LEU A 3 29.31 -21.61 -12.07
CA LEU A 3 27.96 -21.60 -11.49
C LEU A 3 27.61 -20.28 -10.77
N ARG A 4 28.57 -19.66 -10.07
CA ARG A 4 28.34 -18.46 -9.26
C ARG A 4 28.13 -17.20 -10.12
N LYS A 5 28.85 -17.09 -11.24
CA LYS A 5 28.63 -16.02 -12.23
C LYS A 5 27.29 -16.14 -12.93
N SER A 6 26.85 -17.36 -13.24
CA SER A 6 25.50 -17.59 -13.78
C SER A 6 24.41 -17.23 -12.77
N LEU A 7 24.59 -17.53 -11.47
CA LEU A 7 23.66 -17.13 -10.42
C LEU A 7 23.59 -15.60 -10.24
N LEU A 8 24.73 -14.91 -10.25
CA LEU A 8 24.76 -13.45 -10.19
C LEU A 8 24.10 -12.80 -11.42
N GLY A 9 24.31 -13.37 -12.61
CA GLY A 9 23.67 -12.92 -13.84
C GLY A 9 22.15 -13.08 -13.80
N VAL A 10 21.66 -14.24 -13.35
CA VAL A 10 20.23 -14.53 -13.19
C VAL A 10 19.60 -13.61 -12.13
N ALA A 11 20.29 -13.35 -11.02
CA ALA A 11 19.83 -12.40 -10.00
C ALA A 11 19.75 -10.96 -10.53
N SER A 12 20.73 -10.52 -11.33
CA SER A 12 20.71 -9.21 -11.98
C SER A 12 19.53 -9.06 -12.92
N SER A 13 19.28 -10.07 -13.77
CA SER A 13 18.15 -10.06 -14.69
C SER A 13 16.80 -10.13 -13.96
N LEU A 14 16.71 -10.85 -12.84
CA LEU A 14 15.52 -10.87 -11.98
C LEU A 14 15.26 -9.50 -11.33
N VAL A 15 16.30 -8.79 -10.91
CA VAL A 15 16.18 -7.44 -10.34
C VAL A 15 15.74 -6.43 -11.41
N GLU A 16 16.30 -6.48 -12.62
CA GLU A 16 15.86 -5.63 -13.73
C GLU A 16 14.42 -5.91 -14.14
N LEU A 17 14.04 -7.19 -14.25
CA LEU A 17 12.68 -7.60 -14.59
C LEU A 17 11.69 -7.23 -13.48
N GLY A 18 12.11 -7.38 -12.22
CA GLY A 18 11.36 -6.92 -11.05
C GLY A 18 11.12 -5.43 -11.10
N ARG A 19 12.16 -4.63 -11.41
CA ARG A 19 12.06 -3.17 -11.51
C ARG A 19 11.00 -2.72 -12.52
N THR A 20 10.96 -3.32 -13.71
CA THR A 20 9.97 -2.97 -14.75
C THR A 20 8.55 -3.38 -14.35
N ARG A 21 8.41 -4.55 -13.71
CA ARG A 21 7.12 -5.05 -13.21
C ARG A 21 6.62 -4.22 -12.03
N PHE A 22 7.50 -3.78 -11.13
CA PHE A 22 7.16 -2.90 -10.02
C PHE A 22 6.72 -1.52 -10.49
N GLU A 23 7.36 -0.97 -11.53
CA GLU A 23 6.96 0.29 -12.13
C GLU A 23 5.54 0.20 -12.71
N LEU A 24 5.23 -0.90 -13.39
CA LEU A 24 3.88 -1.21 -13.88
C LEU A 24 2.86 -1.46 -12.75
N LEU A 25 3.21 -2.25 -11.73
CA LEU A 25 2.34 -2.52 -10.58
C LEU A 25 2.09 -1.26 -9.74
N ALA A 26 3.09 -0.39 -9.58
CA ALA A 26 2.94 0.89 -8.92
C ALA A 26 2.03 1.83 -9.72
N LEU A 27 2.13 1.81 -11.05
CA LEU A 27 1.27 2.57 -11.96
C LEU A 27 -0.19 2.06 -11.92
N GLU A 28 -0.39 0.75 -12.00
CA GLU A 28 -1.70 0.10 -11.88
C GLU A 28 -2.31 0.32 -10.50
N ALA A 29 -1.53 0.20 -9.41
CA ALA A 29 -1.99 0.49 -8.06
C ALA A 29 -2.40 1.97 -7.90
N SER A 30 -1.72 2.89 -8.58
CA SER A 30 -2.11 4.31 -8.61
C SER A 30 -3.43 4.54 -9.37
N ALA A 31 -3.61 3.85 -10.51
CA ALA A 31 -4.84 3.91 -11.29
C ALA A 31 -6.05 3.33 -10.54
N GLU A 32 -5.86 2.19 -9.86
CA GLU A 32 -6.89 1.54 -9.05
C GLU A 32 -7.30 2.43 -7.87
N LYS A 33 -6.33 3.10 -7.21
CA LYS A 33 -6.59 4.11 -6.17
C LYS A 33 -7.45 5.27 -6.70
N GLY A 34 -7.15 5.77 -7.90
CA GLY A 34 -7.94 6.82 -8.53
C GLY A 34 -9.39 6.40 -8.75
N ARG A 35 -9.63 5.15 -9.19
CA ARG A 35 -10.98 4.59 -9.34
C ARG A 35 -11.70 4.47 -8.01
N LEU A 36 -11.03 3.98 -6.97
CA LEU A 36 -11.60 3.89 -5.61
C LEU A 36 -11.93 5.27 -5.03
N LEU A 37 -11.04 6.25 -5.15
CA LEU A 37 -11.30 7.63 -4.70
C LEU A 37 -12.47 8.25 -5.47
N LYS A 38 -12.55 8.02 -6.78
CA LYS A 38 -13.66 8.50 -7.61
C LYS A 38 -14.98 7.85 -7.20
N LEU A 39 -15.00 6.53 -6.98
CA LEU A 39 -16.18 5.81 -6.49
C LEU A 39 -16.58 6.30 -5.10
N LEU A 40 -15.63 6.49 -4.19
CA LEU A 40 -15.89 6.99 -2.85
C LEU A 40 -16.47 8.42 -2.89
N GLY A 41 -15.90 9.28 -3.74
CA GLY A 41 -16.43 10.63 -3.98
C GLY A 41 -17.84 10.61 -4.58
N CYS A 42 -18.09 9.77 -5.59
CA CYS A 42 -19.42 9.59 -6.17
C CYS A 42 -20.44 9.03 -5.16
N SER A 43 -20.06 8.03 -4.36
CA SER A 43 -20.91 7.46 -3.32
C SER A 43 -21.21 8.48 -2.22
N PHE A 44 -20.20 9.25 -1.79
CA PHE A 44 -20.40 10.33 -0.81
C PHE A 44 -21.36 11.40 -1.34
N ALA A 45 -21.16 11.85 -2.59
CA ALA A 45 -22.07 12.79 -3.24
C ALA A 45 -23.49 12.21 -3.36
N ALA A 46 -23.64 10.97 -3.80
CA ALA A 46 -24.94 10.30 -3.91
C ALA A 46 -25.66 10.21 -2.57
N LEU A 47 -24.96 9.80 -1.50
CA LEU A 47 -25.52 9.74 -0.14
C LEU A 47 -25.91 11.13 0.37
N LEU A 48 -25.09 12.16 0.11
CA LEU A 48 -25.41 13.54 0.47
C LEU A 48 -26.70 14.00 -0.21
N PHE A 49 -26.80 13.84 -1.53
CA PHE A 49 -28.00 14.22 -2.29
C PHE A 49 -29.23 13.43 -1.87
N LEU A 50 -29.09 12.12 -1.60
CA LEU A 50 -30.19 11.28 -1.15
C LEU A 50 -30.69 11.73 0.22
N THR A 51 -29.78 11.98 1.17
CA THR A 51 -30.12 12.52 2.50
C THR A 51 -30.83 13.86 2.40
N LEU A 52 -30.36 14.76 1.51
CA LEU A 52 -30.99 16.05 1.26
C LEU A 52 -32.38 15.89 0.64
N ALA A 53 -32.57 14.94 -0.28
CA ALA A 53 -33.86 14.62 -0.87
C ALA A 53 -34.84 14.11 0.18
N VAL A 54 -34.43 13.21 1.08
CA VAL A 54 -35.30 12.75 2.18
C VAL A 54 -35.63 13.91 3.12
N LEU A 55 -34.66 14.76 3.46
CA LEU A 55 -34.89 15.95 4.29
C LEU A 55 -35.96 16.87 3.67
N VAL A 56 -35.80 17.26 2.41
CA VAL A 56 -36.75 18.13 1.70
C VAL A 56 -38.12 17.46 1.58
N PHE A 57 -38.16 16.16 1.27
CA PHE A 57 -39.40 15.40 1.19
C PHE A 57 -40.13 15.36 2.53
N SER A 58 -39.42 15.11 3.63
CA SER A 58 -40.01 15.11 4.98
C SER A 58 -40.52 16.49 5.38
N ILE A 59 -39.80 17.57 5.04
CA ILE A 59 -40.28 18.94 5.23
C ILE A 59 -41.56 19.14 4.42
N TRP A 60 -41.57 18.79 3.13
CA TRP A 60 -42.74 18.91 2.27
C TRP A 60 -43.96 18.17 2.83
N VAL A 61 -43.79 16.92 3.29
CA VAL A 61 -44.83 16.15 3.96
C VAL A 61 -45.32 16.86 5.22
N ALA A 62 -44.42 17.35 6.07
CA ALA A 62 -44.79 18.08 7.29
C ALA A 62 -45.54 19.39 6.97
N VAL A 63 -45.14 20.12 5.93
CA VAL A 63 -45.84 21.34 5.49
C VAL A 63 -47.22 21.03 4.91
N TYR A 64 -47.32 19.96 4.10
CA TYR A 64 -48.55 19.61 3.40
C TYR A 64 -49.61 19.02 4.34
N PHE A 65 -49.21 18.13 5.26
CA PHE A 65 -50.12 17.41 6.15
C PHE A 65 -50.40 18.11 7.48
N TRP A 66 -49.56 19.05 7.93
CA TRP A 66 -49.78 19.78 9.20
C TRP A 66 -50.24 21.22 8.97
N PRO A 67 -51.57 21.47 8.86
CA PRO A 67 -52.14 22.80 8.67
C PRO A 67 -52.18 23.68 9.96
N THR A 68 -51.64 23.22 11.10
CA THR A 68 -51.79 23.85 12.44
C THR A 68 -50.50 24.50 12.98
N ASP A 69 -50.59 25.37 14.00
CA ASP A 69 -49.47 26.08 14.66
C ASP A 69 -48.32 25.18 15.16
N GLU A 70 -48.58 23.89 15.38
CA GLU A 70 -47.59 22.89 15.84
C GLU A 70 -46.59 22.44 14.76
N ARG A 71 -46.71 22.95 13.53
CA ARG A 71 -45.80 22.63 12.40
C ARG A 71 -44.33 22.90 12.72
N TYR A 72 -44.05 23.90 13.56
CA TYR A 72 -42.68 24.22 13.98
C TYR A 72 -42.06 23.15 14.86
N ILE A 73 -42.85 22.50 15.74
CA ILE A 73 -42.37 21.39 16.57
C ILE A 73 -42.07 20.16 15.71
N ALA A 74 -42.96 19.84 14.76
CA ALA A 74 -42.74 18.74 13.81
C ALA A 74 -41.45 18.95 12.99
N LEU A 75 -41.21 20.16 12.49
CA LEU A 75 -39.97 20.52 11.79
C LEU A 75 -38.74 20.45 12.71
N GLY A 76 -38.88 20.87 13.98
CA GLY A 76 -37.81 20.81 14.98
C GLY A 76 -37.40 19.37 15.32
N VAL A 77 -38.37 18.48 15.54
CA VAL A 77 -38.12 17.05 15.77
C VAL A 77 -37.47 16.42 14.54
N LEU A 78 -37.97 16.73 13.36
CA LEU A 78 -37.41 16.23 12.11
C LEU A 78 -35.96 16.68 11.93
N ALA A 79 -35.67 17.96 12.18
CA ALA A 79 -34.32 18.50 12.15
C ALA A 79 -33.40 17.81 13.16
N ALA A 80 -33.87 17.56 14.39
CA ALA A 80 -33.11 16.84 15.40
C ALA A 80 -32.78 15.40 14.97
N VAL A 81 -33.75 14.67 14.39
CA VAL A 81 -33.53 13.32 13.86
C VAL A 81 -32.45 13.32 12.78
N TYR A 82 -32.58 14.19 11.78
CA TYR A 82 -31.57 14.29 10.72
C TYR A 82 -30.20 14.74 11.22
N ALA A 83 -30.14 15.63 12.21
CA ALA A 83 -28.89 16.04 12.84
C ALA A 83 -28.19 14.87 13.56
N VAL A 84 -28.93 14.07 14.33
CA VAL A 84 -28.38 12.88 15.00
C VAL A 84 -27.86 11.87 13.99
N LEU A 85 -28.64 11.57 12.95
CA LEU A 85 -28.21 10.70 11.84
C LEU A 85 -26.93 11.22 11.17
N GLY A 86 -26.87 12.52 10.88
CA GLY A 86 -25.69 13.16 10.30
C GLY A 86 -24.44 13.05 11.18
N VAL A 87 -24.59 13.25 12.50
CA VAL A 87 -23.49 13.10 13.46
C VAL A 87 -23.00 11.66 13.53
N ILE A 88 -23.90 10.67 13.56
CA ILE A 88 -23.53 9.24 13.53
C ILE A 88 -22.75 8.91 12.26
N LEU A 89 -23.24 9.35 11.09
CA LEU A 89 -22.55 9.14 9.82
C LEU A 89 -21.16 9.80 9.80
N LEU A 90 -21.04 11.04 10.27
CA LEU A 90 -19.75 11.74 10.39
C LEU A 90 -18.79 11.00 11.31
N TYR A 91 -19.28 10.47 12.43
CA TYR A 91 -18.48 9.67 13.34
C TYR A 91 -17.96 8.39 12.68
N ILE A 92 -18.83 7.66 11.96
CA ILE A 92 -18.46 6.46 11.20
C ILE A 92 -17.42 6.79 10.13
N VAL A 93 -17.65 7.83 9.31
CA VAL A 93 -16.71 8.26 8.26
C VAL A 93 -15.37 8.64 8.87
N ARG A 94 -15.36 9.46 9.93
CA ARG A 94 -14.14 9.85 10.62
C ARG A 94 -13.40 8.63 11.13
N ARG A 95 -14.11 7.69 11.78
CA ARG A 95 -13.52 6.45 12.31
C ARG A 95 -12.93 5.59 11.21
N THR A 96 -13.63 5.41 10.08
CA THR A 96 -13.14 4.63 8.94
C THR A 96 -11.91 5.27 8.31
N LEU A 97 -11.85 6.61 8.22
CA LEU A 97 -10.72 7.34 7.66
C LEU A 97 -9.51 7.39 8.60
N THR A 98 -9.71 7.45 9.93
CA THR A 98 -8.61 7.55 10.90
C THR A 98 -8.15 6.21 11.46
N GLN A 99 -8.99 5.18 11.44
CA GLN A 99 -8.67 3.84 11.98
C GLN A 99 -8.58 2.76 10.89
N GLY A 100 -8.87 3.08 9.63
CA GLY A 100 -8.70 2.15 8.53
C GLY A 100 -7.21 1.88 8.27
N PRO A 101 -6.75 0.62 8.25
CA PRO A 101 -5.36 0.31 7.89
C PRO A 101 -5.10 0.81 6.46
N ALA A 102 -3.93 1.43 6.25
CA ALA A 102 -3.50 1.77 4.90
C ALA A 102 -3.56 0.49 4.04
N PRO A 103 -4.31 0.48 2.93
CA PRO A 103 -4.42 -0.72 2.11
C PRO A 103 -3.02 -1.11 1.67
N PHE A 104 -2.69 -2.40 1.80
CA PHE A 104 -1.39 -3.00 1.47
C PHE A 104 -0.24 -2.73 2.45
N ALA A 105 -0.49 -2.16 3.65
CA ALA A 105 0.56 -2.00 4.66
C ALA A 105 1.28 -3.32 5.00
N ALA A 106 0.50 -4.38 5.26
CA ALA A 106 1.05 -5.71 5.54
C ALA A 106 1.85 -6.29 4.35
N THR A 107 1.34 -6.11 3.13
CA THR A 107 2.01 -6.60 1.92
C THR A 107 3.31 -5.85 1.63
N LEU A 108 3.34 -4.53 1.85
CA LEU A 108 4.55 -3.71 1.72
C LEU A 108 5.61 -4.10 2.74
N GLU A 109 5.18 -4.42 3.97
CA GLU A 109 6.09 -4.82 5.04
C GLU A 109 6.69 -6.20 4.79
N GLU A 110 5.90 -7.15 4.32
CA GLU A 110 6.40 -8.47 3.91
C GLU A 110 7.41 -8.34 2.74
N LEU A 111 7.10 -7.49 1.76
CA LEU A 111 7.97 -7.27 0.61
C LEU A 111 9.29 -6.56 0.99
N ALA A 112 9.24 -5.68 2.00
CA ALA A 112 10.45 -5.05 2.56
C ALA A 112 11.36 -6.07 3.26
N ARG A 113 10.79 -7.07 3.94
CA ARG A 113 11.56 -8.17 4.55
C ARG A 113 12.23 -9.03 3.48
N ASP A 114 11.51 -9.37 2.41
CA ASP A 114 12.06 -10.15 1.30
C ASP A 114 13.24 -9.43 0.62
N ALA A 115 13.14 -8.12 0.42
CA ALA A 115 14.22 -7.30 -0.13
C ALA A 115 15.47 -7.31 0.77
N GLN A 116 15.29 -7.20 2.09
CA GLN A 116 16.41 -7.29 3.04
C GLN A 116 17.08 -8.67 3.03
N LEU A 117 16.30 -9.73 2.84
CA LEU A 117 16.81 -11.11 2.82
C LEU A 117 17.65 -11.35 1.56
N LEU A 118 17.19 -10.85 0.41
CA LEU A 118 17.94 -10.86 -0.84
C LEU A 118 19.27 -10.10 -0.75
N GLU A 119 19.27 -8.90 -0.14
CA GLU A 119 20.50 -8.10 0.03
C GLU A 119 21.53 -8.84 0.90
N ARG A 120 21.08 -9.46 2.00
CA ARG A 120 21.96 -10.25 2.89
C ARG A 120 22.58 -11.44 2.16
N LEU A 121 21.80 -12.15 1.35
CA LEU A 121 22.30 -13.28 0.56
C LEU A 121 23.32 -12.82 -0.49
N ARG A 122 23.11 -11.66 -1.11
CA ARG A 122 24.05 -11.07 -2.06
C ARG A 122 25.39 -10.73 -1.40
N ILE A 123 25.37 -10.05 -0.25
CA ILE A 123 26.58 -9.69 0.50
C ILE A 123 27.36 -10.95 0.89
N LYS A 124 26.67 -11.96 1.44
CA LYS A 124 27.30 -13.22 1.83
C LYS A 124 27.95 -13.94 0.64
N ALA A 125 27.29 -13.96 -0.51
CA ALA A 125 27.84 -14.57 -1.73
C ALA A 125 29.09 -13.83 -2.25
N GLN A 126 29.17 -12.51 -2.06
CA GLN A 126 30.35 -11.72 -2.39
C GLN A 126 31.51 -11.98 -1.41
N GLU A 127 31.23 -12.06 -0.12
CA GLU A 127 32.24 -12.39 0.90
C GLU A 127 32.85 -13.78 0.65
N GLU A 128 32.01 -14.77 0.32
CA GLU A 128 32.47 -16.10 -0.08
C GLU A 128 33.35 -16.05 -1.35
N GLU A 129 33.05 -15.16 -2.30
CA GLU A 129 33.89 -14.97 -3.50
C GLU A 129 35.25 -14.39 -3.19
N GLU A 130 35.29 -13.36 -2.35
CA GLU A 130 36.52 -12.71 -1.98
C GLU A 130 37.40 -13.62 -1.13
N ALA A 131 36.82 -14.39 -0.22
CA ALA A 131 37.53 -15.39 0.57
C ALA A 131 38.16 -16.48 -0.34
N GLU A 132 37.42 -16.97 -1.33
CA GLU A 132 37.92 -17.95 -2.31
C GLU A 132 39.11 -17.37 -3.11
N ARG A 133 38.98 -16.14 -3.61
CA ARG A 133 40.05 -15.46 -4.37
C ARG A 133 41.29 -15.20 -3.51
N ARG A 134 41.12 -14.82 -2.23
CA ARG A 134 42.24 -14.64 -1.29
C ARG A 134 42.97 -15.96 -1.03
N ALA A 135 42.21 -17.03 -0.77
CA ALA A 135 42.78 -18.36 -0.57
C ALA A 135 43.53 -18.87 -1.82
N GLU A 136 43.01 -18.60 -3.02
CA GLU A 136 43.70 -18.92 -4.27
C GLU A 136 45.00 -18.11 -4.45
N ALA A 137 44.96 -16.80 -4.18
CA ALA A 137 46.13 -15.93 -4.27
C ALA A 137 47.24 -16.37 -3.29
N GLU A 138 46.88 -16.72 -2.06
CA GLU A 138 47.80 -17.24 -1.05
C GLU A 138 48.43 -18.56 -1.48
N ARG A 139 47.62 -19.50 -2.00
CA ARG A 139 48.12 -20.78 -2.54
C ARG A 139 49.08 -20.56 -3.70
N HIS A 140 48.78 -19.62 -4.60
CA HIS A 140 49.66 -19.27 -5.71
C HIS A 140 50.98 -18.68 -5.22
N ALA A 141 50.96 -17.74 -4.27
CA ALA A 141 52.16 -17.18 -3.67
C ALA A 141 53.03 -18.24 -2.98
N HIS A 142 52.40 -19.18 -2.27
CA HIS A 142 53.09 -20.29 -1.61
C HIS A 142 53.71 -21.27 -2.63
N ALA A 143 53.02 -21.56 -3.73
CA ALA A 143 53.53 -22.40 -4.81
C ALA A 143 54.73 -21.77 -5.53
N VAL A 144 54.69 -20.45 -5.77
CA VAL A 144 55.81 -19.70 -6.37
C VAL A 144 57.04 -19.72 -5.46
N ARG A 145 56.89 -19.41 -4.16
CA ARG A 145 57.99 -19.50 -3.18
C ARG A 145 58.61 -20.90 -3.11
N ARG A 146 57.78 -21.94 -3.20
CA ARG A 146 58.25 -23.34 -3.17
C ARG A 146 59.06 -23.71 -4.42
N ARG A 147 58.78 -23.07 -5.55
CA ARG A 147 59.51 -23.26 -6.81
C ARG A 147 60.87 -22.56 -6.81
N GLU A 148 60.98 -21.39 -6.15
CA GLU A 148 62.23 -20.64 -6.00
C GLU A 148 63.19 -21.23 -4.96
N SER A 149 62.70 -22.12 -4.08
CA SER A 149 63.49 -22.74 -3.00
C SER A 149 63.93 -24.18 -3.28
N ALA A 150 63.61 -24.72 -4.46
CA ALA A 150 64.15 -25.99 -4.93
C ALA A 150 65.48 -25.75 -5.69
N PRO A 151 66.61 -26.31 -5.22
CA PRO A 151 67.95 -26.09 -5.79
C PRO A 151 68.17 -26.78 -7.14
#